data_AF-X1Q031-F1
#
_entry.id   AF-X1Q031-F1
#
_cell.length_a   1.000
_cell.length_b   1.000
_cell.length_c   1.000
_cell.angle_alpha   90.00
_cell.angle_beta   90.00
_cell.angle_gamma   90.00
#
_symmetry.space_group_name_H-M   'P 1'
#
loop_
_entity.id
_entity.type
_entity.pdbx_description
1 polymer ?
#
loop_
_entity_poly.entity_id
_entity_poly.type
_entity_poly.pdbx_seq_one_letter_code
_entity_poly.pdbx_strand_id
1 'polypeptide(L)'
;MILGYDTLEEYIRGSSNFGCIVGRYANRIGEARFTLNGIEYSLAKNNGENHLHGGIKGFGKVVWDTEEIRGDDGIGLKLTYLSRDGEEGYPGNLSVTVTYTLTNSNELKIDYLAETDRDTVVNLTNHAYFNLAGEGKVNILGHELMINADKFTPVDEDLIPTGERRSVNGTPMDFTTSVKIGARIDQDHEQLKFGGGYDLNWILKNTDGSLGLAARVYEPTTGRVMEVYSTEPGIQFYSGNFLNSSVKGKNGKVYDKHS
;
A
#
# COMPACT_ATOMS: atom_id res chain seq x y z
N MET A 1 11.71 -3.75 11.58
CA MET A 1 11.78 -2.90 10.36
C MET A 1 10.41 -2.62 9.78
N ILE A 2 9.38 -3.37 10.17
CA ILE A 2 8.00 -3.09 9.79
C ILE A 2 7.14 -2.86 11.02
N LEU A 3 6.16 -1.97 10.92
CA LEU A 3 5.14 -1.78 11.95
C LEU A 3 4.16 -2.96 11.95
N GLY A 4 3.45 -3.14 13.06
CA GLY A 4 2.38 -4.12 13.20
C GLY A 4 1.98 -4.29 14.65
N TYR A 5 1.26 -5.37 14.93
CA TYR A 5 0.86 -5.79 16.28
C TYR A 5 1.50 -7.14 16.66
N ASP A 6 1.45 -7.48 17.95
CA ASP A 6 1.99 -8.73 18.49
C ASP A 6 0.95 -9.86 18.45
N THR A 7 -0.34 -9.53 18.51
CA THR A 7 -1.44 -10.51 18.63
C THR A 7 -2.50 -10.37 17.54
N LEU A 8 -3.19 -11.47 17.22
CA LEU A 8 -4.29 -11.47 16.27
C LEU A 8 -5.43 -10.54 16.71
N GLU A 9 -5.75 -10.52 18.01
CA GLU A 9 -6.81 -9.68 18.58
C GLU A 9 -6.52 -8.20 18.36
N GLU A 10 -5.26 -7.78 18.40
CA GLU A 10 -4.85 -6.42 18.08
C GLU A 10 -5.00 -6.10 16.59
N TYR A 11 -4.70 -7.03 15.68
CA TYR A 11 -5.00 -6.86 14.25
C TYR A 11 -6.51 -6.76 13.99
N ILE A 12 -7.34 -7.52 14.71
CA ILE A 12 -8.81 -7.46 14.56
C ILE A 12 -9.38 -6.13 15.08
N ARG A 13 -8.86 -5.62 16.20
CA ARG A 13 -9.35 -4.38 16.83
C ARG A 13 -8.72 -3.11 16.23
N GLY A 14 -7.50 -3.23 15.72
CA GLY A 14 -6.75 -2.14 15.13
C GLY A 14 -7.43 -1.62 13.86
N SER A 15 -7.31 -0.32 13.63
CA SER A 15 -7.85 0.33 12.42
C SER A 15 -6.84 0.40 11.28
N SER A 16 -5.55 0.18 11.56
CA SER A 16 -4.47 0.26 10.58
C SER A 16 -4.29 -1.05 9.80
N ASN A 17 -4.12 -0.93 8.49
CA ASN A 17 -3.90 -2.05 7.56
C ASN A 17 -2.44 -2.55 7.57
N PHE A 18 -1.82 -2.72 8.74
CA PHE A 18 -0.40 -3.07 8.82
C PHE A 18 -0.10 -4.41 8.12
N GLY A 19 0.61 -4.34 6.99
CA GLY A 19 1.16 -5.50 6.30
C GLY A 19 0.14 -6.42 5.63
N CYS A 20 -1.13 -6.03 5.57
CA CYS A 20 -2.17 -6.89 5.01
C CYS A 20 -2.13 -6.92 3.48
N ILE A 21 -2.72 -7.97 2.91
CA ILE A 21 -3.12 -8.00 1.50
C ILE A 21 -4.36 -7.12 1.36
N VAL A 22 -4.32 -6.13 0.47
CA VAL A 22 -5.44 -5.26 0.19
C VAL A 22 -6.12 -5.69 -1.10
N GLY A 23 -7.45 -5.76 -1.08
CA GLY A 23 -8.27 -6.11 -2.24
C GLY A 23 -9.75 -6.25 -1.88
N ARG A 24 -10.66 -6.35 -2.86
CA ARG A 24 -10.38 -6.49 -4.32
C ARG A 24 -9.80 -5.24 -5.00
N TYR A 25 -9.99 -4.06 -4.40
CA TYR A 25 -9.48 -2.80 -4.93
C TYR A 25 -8.71 -2.00 -3.87
N ALA A 26 -7.42 -1.82 -4.09
CA ALA A 26 -6.55 -1.00 -3.28
C ALA A 26 -6.83 0.49 -3.51
N ASN A 27 -6.56 1.29 -2.47
CA ASN A 27 -6.93 2.70 -2.40
C ASN A 27 -8.45 2.95 -2.47
N ARG A 28 -8.85 4.17 -2.87
CA ARG A 28 -10.23 4.65 -2.84
C ARG A 28 -10.93 4.53 -4.20
N ILE A 29 -12.22 4.19 -4.17
CA ILE A 29 -13.19 4.37 -5.26
C ILE A 29 -14.14 5.50 -4.85
N GLY A 30 -14.17 6.55 -5.66
CA GLY A 30 -14.97 7.75 -5.44
C GLY A 30 -16.46 7.44 -5.32
N GLU A 31 -17.12 8.08 -4.35
CA GLU A 31 -18.55 7.94 -4.06
C GLU A 31 -19.03 6.50 -3.82
N ALA A 32 -18.09 5.60 -3.53
CA ALA A 32 -18.31 4.17 -3.35
C ALA A 32 -19.09 3.51 -4.49
N ARG A 33 -18.86 3.92 -5.75
CA ARG A 33 -19.50 3.31 -6.91
C ARG A 33 -18.60 3.27 -8.14
N PHE A 34 -18.86 2.31 -9.02
CA PHE A 34 -18.24 2.27 -10.34
C PHE A 34 -19.21 1.71 -11.37
N THR A 35 -18.94 1.97 -12.65
CA THR A 35 -19.70 1.38 -13.76
C THR A 35 -18.83 0.38 -14.50
N LEU A 36 -19.36 -0.82 -14.73
CA LEU A 36 -18.72 -1.86 -15.53
C LEU A 36 -19.75 -2.46 -16.48
N ASN A 37 -19.43 -2.50 -17.78
CA ASN A 37 -20.32 -3.00 -18.83
C ASN A 37 -21.73 -2.34 -18.81
N GLY A 38 -21.78 -1.04 -18.49
CA GLY A 38 -23.03 -0.26 -18.44
C GLY A 38 -23.88 -0.51 -17.18
N ILE A 39 -23.41 -1.33 -16.24
CA ILE A 39 -24.07 -1.59 -14.96
C ILE A 39 -23.34 -0.81 -13.87
N GLU A 40 -24.08 -0.05 -13.08
CA GLU A 40 -23.55 0.62 -11.89
C GLU A 40 -23.53 -0.35 -10.70
N TYR A 41 -22.38 -0.43 -10.03
CA TYR A 41 -22.17 -1.19 -8.81
C TYR A 41 -21.99 -0.23 -7.66
N SER A 42 -22.81 -0.39 -6.61
CA SER A 42 -22.67 0.33 -5.35
C SER A 42 -21.87 -0.51 -4.35
N LEU A 43 -20.91 0.13 -3.70
CA LEU A 43 -20.00 -0.47 -2.73
C LEU A 43 -20.26 0.11 -1.33
N ALA A 44 -19.66 -0.52 -0.31
CA ALA A 44 -19.74 0.01 1.04
C ALA A 44 -18.98 1.34 1.17
N LYS A 45 -19.63 2.38 1.69
CA LYS A 45 -18.99 3.63 2.13
C LYS A 45 -18.29 3.40 3.46
N ASN A 46 -16.99 3.15 3.44
CA ASN A 46 -16.17 2.86 4.63
C ASN A 46 -15.08 3.91 4.88
N ASN A 47 -15.01 4.95 4.04
CA ASN A 47 -14.12 6.10 4.22
C ASN A 47 -14.83 7.37 3.74
N GLY A 48 -15.62 8.00 4.62
CA GLY A 48 -16.51 9.11 4.22
C GLY A 48 -17.52 8.63 3.19
N GLU A 49 -17.65 9.38 2.09
CA GLU A 49 -18.50 9.01 0.97
C GLU A 49 -17.87 7.96 0.03
N ASN A 50 -16.62 7.57 0.29
CA ASN A 50 -15.82 6.73 -0.59
C ASN A 50 -15.69 5.29 -0.10
N HIS A 51 -15.31 4.40 -1.02
CA HIS A 51 -14.98 3.01 -0.72
C HIS A 51 -13.47 2.83 -0.72
N LEU A 52 -12.91 2.30 0.36
CA LEU A 52 -11.48 2.18 0.60
C LEU A 52 -11.08 0.71 0.79
N HIS A 53 -10.01 0.30 0.12
CA HIS A 53 -9.29 -0.96 0.38
C HIS A 53 -10.17 -2.23 0.28
N GLY A 54 -11.13 -2.22 -0.64
CA GLY A 54 -12.00 -3.36 -0.90
C GLY A 54 -13.11 -3.57 0.12
N GLY A 55 -13.31 -2.64 1.06
CA GLY A 55 -14.56 -2.53 1.82
C GLY A 55 -14.47 -2.84 3.32
N ILE A 56 -15.61 -3.15 3.92
CA ILE A 56 -15.75 -3.35 5.37
C ILE A 56 -14.98 -4.60 5.81
N LYS A 57 -15.12 -5.69 5.05
CA LYS A 57 -14.41 -6.97 5.21
C LYS A 57 -13.57 -7.30 3.96
N GLY A 58 -12.82 -6.32 3.45
CA GLY A 58 -11.86 -6.54 2.37
C GLY A 58 -10.79 -7.58 2.74
N PHE A 59 -9.90 -7.87 1.78
CA PHE A 59 -8.95 -9.00 1.85
C PHE A 59 -8.00 -9.02 3.05
N GLY A 60 -7.78 -7.87 3.69
CA GLY A 60 -7.00 -7.78 4.93
C GLY A 60 -7.72 -8.30 6.17
N LYS A 61 -9.00 -8.69 6.06
CA LYS A 61 -9.87 -9.09 7.17
C LYS A 61 -10.50 -10.47 7.00
N VAL A 62 -10.00 -11.27 6.06
CA VAL A 62 -10.45 -12.63 5.81
C VAL A 62 -9.35 -13.63 6.17
N VAL A 63 -9.74 -14.87 6.43
CA VAL A 63 -8.80 -15.98 6.65
C VAL A 63 -8.52 -16.62 5.31
N TRP A 64 -7.24 -16.64 4.94
CA TRP A 64 -6.75 -17.24 3.70
C TRP A 64 -6.38 -18.71 3.95
N ASP A 65 -6.62 -19.57 2.96
CA ASP A 65 -6.09 -20.93 2.96
C ASP A 65 -4.58 -20.87 2.72
N THR A 66 -3.81 -21.63 3.49
CA THR A 66 -2.34 -21.55 3.48
C THR A 66 -1.68 -22.85 3.05
N GLU A 67 -0.64 -22.74 2.24
CA GLU A 67 0.25 -23.82 1.84
C GLU A 67 1.71 -23.37 1.97
N GLU A 68 2.55 -24.17 2.65
CA GLU A 68 4.00 -23.91 2.70
C GLU A 68 4.63 -24.30 1.36
N ILE A 69 5.45 -23.42 0.80
CA ILE A 69 6.28 -23.70 -0.37
C ILE A 69 7.73 -23.81 0.08
N ARG A 70 8.37 -24.93 -0.28
CA ARG A 70 9.80 -25.13 -0.05
C ARG A 70 10.50 -25.24 -1.40
N GLY A 71 11.54 -24.44 -1.60
CA GLY A 71 12.38 -24.50 -2.79
C GLY A 71 13.84 -24.25 -2.46
N ASP A 72 14.71 -24.49 -3.43
CA ASP A 72 16.15 -24.30 -3.23
C ASP A 72 16.54 -22.81 -3.07
N ASP A 73 15.73 -21.89 -3.63
CA ASP A 73 15.95 -20.43 -3.57
C ASP A 73 15.43 -19.79 -2.26
N GLY A 74 14.62 -20.52 -1.48
CA GLY A 74 14.03 -19.98 -0.24
C GLY A 74 12.80 -20.74 0.26
N ILE A 75 12.16 -20.15 1.27
CA ILE A 75 10.90 -20.63 1.84
C ILE A 75 9.78 -19.66 1.47
N GLY A 76 8.58 -20.20 1.23
CA GLY A 76 7.43 -19.42 0.85
C GLY A 76 6.14 -19.84 1.55
N LEU A 77 5.18 -18.93 1.51
CA LEU A 77 3.82 -19.12 1.97
C LEU A 77 2.88 -18.71 0.85
N LYS A 78 2.12 -19.68 0.35
CA LYS A 78 1.04 -19.45 -0.60
C LYS A 78 -0.27 -19.30 0.15
N LEU A 79 -0.98 -18.23 -0.15
CA LEU A 79 -2.26 -17.86 0.41
C LEU A 79 -3.29 -17.91 -0.70
N THR A 80 -4.40 -18.62 -0.51
CA THR A 80 -5.50 -18.69 -1.48
C THR A 80 -6.80 -18.23 -0.85
N TYR A 81 -7.60 -17.45 -1.58
CA TYR A 81 -8.92 -17.01 -1.15
C TYR A 81 -9.86 -16.92 -2.34
N LEU A 82 -11.08 -17.45 -2.16
CA LEU A 82 -12.18 -17.30 -3.11
C LEU A 82 -13.13 -16.22 -2.61
N SER A 83 -13.04 -15.04 -3.21
CA SER A 83 -14.01 -13.98 -3.01
C SER A 83 -15.22 -14.27 -3.91
N ARG A 84 -16.41 -14.43 -3.32
CA ARG A 84 -17.61 -14.85 -4.08
C ARG A 84 -18.26 -13.69 -4.83
N ASP A 85 -19.03 -13.99 -5.87
CA ASP A 85 -19.87 -13.00 -6.57
C ASP A 85 -20.71 -12.19 -5.57
N GLY A 86 -20.64 -10.86 -5.68
CA GLY A 86 -21.31 -9.91 -4.80
C GLY A 86 -20.60 -9.60 -3.49
N GLU A 87 -19.47 -10.24 -3.17
CA GLU A 87 -18.71 -9.95 -1.95
C GLU A 87 -18.19 -8.50 -1.96
N GLU A 88 -18.47 -7.77 -0.88
CA GLU A 88 -18.21 -6.32 -0.75
C GLU A 88 -18.79 -5.46 -1.89
N GLY A 89 -19.73 -6.01 -2.68
CA GLY A 89 -20.39 -5.36 -3.80
C GLY A 89 -19.74 -5.57 -5.18
N TYR A 90 -18.68 -6.37 -5.27
CA TYR A 90 -17.97 -6.63 -6.53
C TYR A 90 -18.60 -7.80 -7.32
N PRO A 91 -18.77 -7.68 -8.66
CA PRO A 91 -19.27 -8.78 -9.49
C PRO A 91 -18.22 -9.88 -9.69
N GLY A 92 -18.69 -11.08 -9.98
CA GLY A 92 -17.88 -12.25 -10.34
C GLY A 92 -17.24 -12.93 -9.13
N ASN A 93 -17.04 -14.24 -9.24
CA ASN A 93 -16.14 -14.93 -8.34
C ASN A 93 -14.70 -14.53 -8.70
N LEU A 94 -13.86 -14.34 -7.70
CA LEU A 94 -12.44 -14.05 -7.87
C LEU A 94 -11.63 -15.00 -6.98
N SER A 95 -10.92 -15.93 -7.62
CA SER A 95 -9.91 -16.75 -6.98
C SER A 95 -8.61 -15.97 -6.96
N VAL A 96 -8.07 -15.71 -5.77
CA VAL A 96 -6.82 -14.98 -5.60
C VAL A 96 -5.81 -15.87 -4.92
N THR A 97 -4.60 -15.90 -5.48
CA THR A 97 -3.43 -16.51 -4.87
C THR A 97 -2.37 -15.45 -4.64
N VAL A 98 -1.84 -15.38 -3.42
CA VAL A 98 -0.69 -14.52 -3.09
C VAL A 98 0.42 -15.40 -2.54
N THR A 99 1.59 -15.36 -3.15
CA THR A 99 2.75 -16.12 -2.68
C THR A 99 3.80 -15.17 -2.15
N TYR A 100 4.13 -15.29 -0.86
CA TYR A 100 5.28 -14.64 -0.27
C TYR A 100 6.46 -15.59 -0.28
N THR A 101 7.62 -15.18 -0.79
CA THR A 101 8.85 -15.98 -0.74
C THR A 101 9.96 -15.17 -0.11
N LEU A 102 10.56 -15.70 0.95
CA LEU A 102 11.79 -15.19 1.55
C LEU A 102 12.97 -15.94 0.93
N THR A 103 13.77 -15.25 0.13
CA THR A 103 14.90 -15.87 -0.58
C THR A 103 16.17 -15.88 0.24
N ASN A 104 17.12 -16.73 -0.15
CA ASN A 104 18.46 -16.78 0.44
C ASN A 104 19.29 -15.50 0.18
N SER A 105 18.82 -14.61 -0.71
CA SER A 105 19.45 -13.33 -1.04
C SER A 105 18.85 -12.13 -0.28
N ASN A 106 18.13 -12.36 0.81
CA ASN A 106 17.44 -11.32 1.61
C ASN A 106 16.36 -10.55 0.84
N GLU A 107 15.66 -11.21 -0.09
CA GLU A 107 14.54 -10.62 -0.83
C GLU A 107 13.22 -11.14 -0.28
N LEU A 108 12.22 -10.26 -0.22
CA LEU A 108 10.82 -10.65 -0.05
C LEU A 108 10.13 -10.51 -1.41
N LYS A 109 9.90 -11.64 -2.09
CA LYS A 109 9.12 -11.70 -3.33
C LYS A 109 7.64 -11.85 -2.98
N ILE A 110 6.77 -11.11 -3.66
CA ILE A 110 5.31 -11.18 -3.47
C ILE A 110 4.67 -11.31 -4.86
N ASP A 111 4.19 -12.51 -5.16
CA ASP A 111 3.54 -12.82 -6.44
C ASP A 111 2.02 -12.84 -6.25
N TYR A 112 1.30 -12.10 -7.10
CA TYR A 112 -0.15 -12.06 -7.13
C TYR A 112 -0.67 -12.75 -8.38
N LEU A 113 -1.66 -13.63 -8.21
CA LEU A 113 -2.43 -14.22 -9.28
C LEU A 113 -3.91 -14.08 -8.95
N ALA A 114 -4.71 -13.63 -9.92
CA ALA A 114 -6.14 -13.50 -9.76
C ALA A 114 -6.85 -14.06 -11.00
N GLU A 115 -7.83 -14.93 -10.79
CA GLU A 115 -8.64 -15.55 -11.83
C GLU A 115 -10.11 -15.30 -11.53
N THR A 116 -10.88 -14.92 -12.56
CA THR A 116 -12.29 -14.59 -12.41
C THR A 116 -13.16 -15.30 -13.44
N ASP A 117 -14.41 -15.56 -13.08
CA ASP A 117 -15.40 -16.19 -13.97
C ASP A 117 -16.24 -15.17 -14.75
N ARG A 118 -16.10 -13.87 -14.46
CA ARG A 118 -16.84 -12.76 -15.08
C ARG A 118 -16.00 -11.48 -15.03
N ASP A 119 -16.28 -10.53 -15.92
CA ASP A 119 -15.65 -9.21 -15.87
C ASP A 119 -15.82 -8.57 -14.48
N THR A 120 -14.71 -8.14 -13.89
CA THR A 120 -14.67 -7.48 -12.57
C THR A 120 -13.47 -6.55 -12.49
N VAL A 121 -13.41 -5.73 -11.43
CA VAL A 121 -12.25 -4.86 -11.15
C VAL A 121 -11.35 -5.52 -10.11
N VAL A 122 -10.04 -5.48 -10.36
CA VAL A 122 -9.02 -6.02 -9.47
C VAL A 122 -7.84 -5.07 -9.43
N ASN A 123 -7.44 -4.66 -8.23
CA ASN A 123 -6.26 -3.84 -7.97
C ASN A 123 -5.73 -4.23 -6.59
N LEU A 124 -4.72 -5.09 -6.53
CA LEU A 124 -4.23 -5.67 -5.28
C LEU A 124 -2.92 -4.99 -4.86
N THR A 125 -2.65 -4.95 -3.55
CA THR A 125 -1.34 -4.51 -3.06
C THR A 125 -1.00 -5.09 -1.69
N ASN A 126 0.26 -4.94 -1.29
CA ASN A 126 0.72 -5.18 0.06
C ASN A 126 0.78 -3.85 0.81
N HIS A 127 0.22 -3.81 2.02
CA HIS A 127 0.16 -2.58 2.82
C HIS A 127 1.17 -2.55 3.98
N ALA A 128 2.40 -3.02 3.76
CA ALA A 128 3.45 -2.95 4.77
C ALA A 128 3.90 -1.52 5.07
N TYR A 129 4.15 -1.25 6.34
CA TYR A 129 4.68 0.02 6.84
C TYR A 129 6.11 -0.18 7.25
N PHE A 130 7.04 0.52 6.60
CA PHE A 130 8.47 0.33 6.83
C PHE A 130 9.07 1.45 7.67
N ASN A 131 9.74 1.07 8.74
CA ASN A 131 10.65 1.92 9.49
C ASN A 131 11.98 1.18 9.69
N LEU A 132 12.95 1.54 8.85
CA LEU A 132 14.27 0.90 8.81
C LEU A 132 15.13 1.19 10.07
N ALA A 133 14.87 2.28 10.82
CA ALA A 133 15.53 2.56 12.09
C ALA A 133 15.05 1.60 13.22
N GLY A 134 13.91 0.94 12.99
CA GLY A 134 13.27 0.02 13.92
C GLY A 134 11.92 0.56 14.38
N GLU A 135 10.96 -0.35 14.55
CA GLU A 135 9.59 -0.05 14.95
C GLU A 135 9.55 0.84 16.21
N GLY A 136 8.77 1.94 16.15
CA GLY A 136 8.46 2.82 17.28
C GLY A 136 9.65 3.46 18.00
N LYS A 137 10.84 3.55 17.37
CA LYS A 137 12.01 4.22 17.98
C LYS A 137 12.13 5.70 17.58
N VAL A 138 11.97 6.00 16.29
CA VAL A 138 12.11 7.32 15.68
C VAL A 138 11.19 7.35 14.44
N ASN A 139 10.62 8.51 14.09
CA ASN A 139 9.82 8.64 12.88
C ASN A 139 10.66 8.47 11.59
N ILE A 140 10.00 8.29 10.44
CA ILE A 140 10.64 8.06 9.14
C ILE A 140 11.16 9.34 8.47
N LEU A 141 10.99 10.51 9.08
CA LEU A 141 11.30 11.80 8.42
C LEU A 141 12.80 11.97 8.12
N GLY A 142 13.65 11.24 8.85
CA GLY A 142 15.10 11.20 8.63
C GLY A 142 15.55 10.24 7.53
N HIS A 143 14.69 9.33 7.06
CA HIS A 143 15.02 8.40 5.97
C HIS A 143 15.13 9.13 4.66
N GLU A 144 16.03 8.67 3.81
CA GLU A 144 16.20 9.18 2.45
C GLU A 144 15.45 8.30 1.46
N LEU A 145 14.57 8.90 0.67
CA LEU A 145 13.71 8.25 -0.29
C LEU A 145 14.08 8.69 -1.71
N MET A 146 14.10 7.73 -2.61
CA MET A 146 14.06 7.94 -4.06
C MET A 146 12.89 7.12 -4.62
N ILE A 147 12.09 7.73 -5.49
CA ILE A 147 11.03 7.07 -6.26
C ILE A 147 11.35 7.25 -7.75
N ASN A 148 11.37 6.15 -8.49
CA ASN A 148 11.70 6.14 -9.92
C ASN A 148 10.48 6.55 -10.77
N ALA A 149 10.02 7.78 -10.56
CA ALA A 149 8.82 8.36 -11.15
C ALA A 149 9.02 9.86 -11.39
N ASP A 150 8.59 10.36 -12.55
CA ASP A 150 8.62 11.80 -12.87
C ASP A 150 7.22 12.46 -12.84
N LYS A 151 6.18 11.67 -12.52
CA LYS A 151 4.80 12.10 -12.38
C LYS A 151 4.13 11.46 -11.18
N PHE A 152 3.08 12.11 -10.69
CA PHE A 152 2.18 11.58 -9.67
C PHE A 152 0.72 11.86 -10.07
N THR A 153 -0.22 11.23 -9.38
CA THR A 153 -1.66 11.46 -9.56
C THR A 153 -2.20 12.37 -8.45
N PRO A 154 -2.46 13.66 -8.72
CA PRO A 154 -3.05 14.56 -7.74
C PRO A 154 -4.45 14.08 -7.31
N VAL A 155 -4.76 14.35 -6.05
CA VAL A 155 -6.03 14.03 -5.41
C VAL A 155 -6.77 15.30 -4.99
N ASP A 156 -8.07 15.17 -4.76
CA ASP A 156 -8.89 16.17 -4.10
C ASP A 156 -8.80 16.07 -2.56
N GLU A 157 -9.62 16.86 -1.86
CA GLU A 157 -9.67 16.91 -0.39
C GLU A 157 -10.14 15.60 0.26
N ASP A 158 -10.85 14.75 -0.49
CA ASP A 158 -11.29 13.41 -0.09
C ASP A 158 -10.27 12.32 -0.46
N LEU A 159 -9.11 12.72 -0.98
CA LEU A 159 -8.04 11.86 -1.46
C LEU A 159 -8.46 10.96 -2.64
N ILE A 160 -9.40 11.43 -3.47
CA ILE A 160 -9.79 10.81 -4.72
C ILE A 160 -8.91 11.34 -5.86
N PRO A 161 -8.28 10.46 -6.67
CA PRO A 161 -7.51 10.89 -7.83
C PRO A 161 -8.36 11.67 -8.83
N THR A 162 -7.86 12.85 -9.21
CA THR A 162 -8.53 13.77 -10.16
C THR A 162 -8.49 13.28 -11.61
N GLY A 163 -7.69 12.27 -11.91
CA GLY A 163 -7.35 11.84 -13.27
C GLY A 163 -6.16 12.58 -13.91
N GLU A 164 -5.68 13.66 -13.29
CA GLU A 164 -4.48 14.38 -13.74
C GLU A 164 -3.22 13.51 -13.54
N ARG A 165 -2.25 13.64 -14.45
CA ARG A 165 -0.89 13.09 -14.32
C ARG A 165 0.11 14.25 -14.27
N ARG A 166 0.41 14.74 -13.08
CA ARG A 166 1.20 15.95 -12.86
C ARG A 166 2.69 15.62 -12.75
N SER A 167 3.56 16.45 -13.31
CA SER A 167 5.00 16.31 -13.12
C SER A 167 5.39 16.56 -11.66
N VAL A 168 6.36 15.79 -11.16
CA VAL A 168 6.93 16.02 -9.83
C VAL A 168 7.87 17.24 -9.79
N ASN A 169 8.47 17.62 -10.94
CA ASN A 169 9.51 18.65 -11.01
C ASN A 169 9.02 19.99 -10.42
N GLY A 170 9.81 20.56 -9.52
CA GLY A 170 9.47 21.82 -8.84
C GLY A 170 8.42 21.68 -7.73
N THR A 171 8.05 20.45 -7.34
CA THR A 171 7.07 20.19 -6.27
C THR A 171 7.71 19.46 -5.09
N PRO A 172 7.04 19.41 -3.91
CA PRO A 172 7.48 18.57 -2.80
C PRO A 172 7.55 17.08 -3.13
N MET A 173 6.84 16.63 -4.18
CA MET A 173 6.77 15.23 -4.60
C MET A 173 7.97 14.78 -5.44
N ASP A 174 8.94 15.66 -5.72
CA ASP A 174 10.15 15.29 -6.46
C ASP A 174 11.14 14.51 -5.58
N PHE A 175 10.97 13.19 -5.64
CA PHE A 175 11.88 12.14 -5.15
C PHE A 175 12.64 11.45 -6.30
N THR A 176 12.82 12.11 -7.46
CA THR A 176 13.60 11.53 -8.57
C THR A 176 15.08 11.29 -8.22
N THR A 177 15.54 11.92 -7.14
CA THR A 177 16.83 11.72 -6.48
C THR A 177 16.61 11.44 -5.00
N SER A 178 17.64 10.91 -4.32
CA SER A 178 17.57 10.60 -2.87
C SER A 178 17.37 11.88 -2.06
N VAL A 179 16.24 11.98 -1.36
CA VAL A 179 15.87 13.15 -0.54
C VAL A 179 15.29 12.67 0.78
N LYS A 180 15.63 13.36 1.88
CA LYS A 180 15.00 13.08 3.19
C LYS A 180 13.49 13.28 3.11
N ILE A 181 12.73 12.31 3.60
CA ILE A 181 11.25 12.35 3.58
C ILE A 181 10.75 13.65 4.24
N GLY A 182 11.31 14.03 5.38
CA GLY A 182 10.95 15.24 6.11
C GLY A 182 11.39 16.56 5.47
N ALA A 183 12.21 16.57 4.42
CA ALA A 183 12.79 17.81 3.88
C ALA A 183 11.74 18.78 3.30
N ARG A 184 10.61 18.24 2.83
CA ARG A 184 9.57 19.02 2.14
C ARG A 184 8.14 18.72 2.62
N ILE A 185 7.99 17.86 3.63
CA ILE A 185 6.67 17.34 4.06
C ILE A 185 5.74 18.43 4.61
N ASP A 186 6.31 19.53 5.12
CA ASP A 186 5.58 20.67 5.69
C ASP A 186 5.53 21.89 4.74
N GLN A 187 5.91 21.73 3.46
CA GLN A 187 5.80 22.83 2.49
C GLN A 187 4.33 23.19 2.23
N ASP A 188 4.09 24.47 1.95
CA ASP A 188 2.76 24.96 1.59
C ASP A 188 2.35 24.50 0.19
N HIS A 189 1.83 23.27 0.11
CA HIS A 189 1.38 22.64 -1.12
C HIS A 189 0.06 21.90 -0.89
N GLU A 190 -0.91 22.08 -1.79
CA GLU A 190 -2.28 21.56 -1.67
C GLU A 190 -2.30 20.05 -1.36
N GLN A 191 -1.49 19.26 -2.07
CA GLN A 191 -1.46 17.80 -1.93
C GLN A 191 -0.91 17.34 -0.57
N LEU A 192 0.02 18.10 0.04
CA LEU A 192 0.51 17.81 1.39
C LEU A 192 -0.55 18.16 2.45
N LYS A 193 -1.35 19.20 2.20
CA LYS A 193 -2.46 19.59 3.09
C LYS A 193 -3.56 18.53 3.08
N PHE A 194 -3.97 18.05 1.91
CA PHE A 194 -4.98 17.00 1.78
C PHE A 194 -4.54 15.70 2.48
N GLY A 195 -3.29 15.27 2.28
CA GLY A 195 -2.77 14.04 2.88
C GLY A 195 -2.31 14.16 4.34
N GLY A 196 -2.12 15.38 4.86
CA GLY A 196 -1.44 15.61 6.15
C GLY A 196 0.03 15.18 6.14
N GLY A 197 0.65 15.13 4.96
CA GLY A 197 1.93 14.50 4.63
C GLY A 197 1.86 13.91 3.21
N TYR A 198 2.72 12.94 2.88
CA TYR A 198 2.60 12.22 1.61
C TYR A 198 1.54 11.14 1.73
N ASP A 199 0.57 11.15 0.81
CA ASP A 199 -0.42 10.08 0.60
C ASP A 199 -0.86 10.08 -0.87
N LEU A 200 0.08 9.77 -1.76
CA LEU A 200 -0.10 9.89 -3.21
C LEU A 200 0.44 8.67 -3.95
N ASN A 201 -0.06 8.48 -5.16
CA ASN A 201 0.48 7.51 -6.11
C ASN A 201 1.45 8.21 -7.08
N TRP A 202 2.67 7.69 -7.14
CA TRP A 202 3.66 8.05 -8.15
C TRP A 202 3.54 7.12 -9.34
N ILE A 203 3.59 7.67 -10.55
CA ILE A 203 3.53 6.92 -11.80
C ILE A 203 4.95 6.52 -12.16
N LEU A 204 5.25 5.22 -12.07
CA LEU A 204 6.60 4.71 -12.29
C LEU A 204 7.04 4.91 -13.74
N LYS A 205 8.34 5.08 -13.96
CA LYS A 205 8.89 5.18 -15.32
C LYS A 205 8.78 3.87 -16.09
N ASN A 206 8.82 2.75 -15.37
CA ASN A 206 8.61 1.44 -15.95
C ASN A 206 7.13 1.06 -15.87
N THR A 207 6.44 1.01 -16.99
CA THR A 207 5.00 0.69 -17.06
C THR A 207 4.70 -0.40 -18.10
N ASP A 208 5.71 -1.10 -18.60
CA ASP A 208 5.56 -2.13 -19.64
C ASP A 208 5.29 -3.53 -19.05
N GLY A 209 5.16 -3.63 -17.72
CA GLY A 209 4.94 -4.88 -16.99
C GLY A 209 6.21 -5.65 -16.66
N SER A 210 7.39 -5.18 -17.09
CA SER A 210 8.66 -5.75 -16.66
C SER A 210 8.98 -5.39 -15.21
N LEU A 211 9.69 -6.27 -14.51
CA LEU A 211 10.13 -5.99 -13.15
C LEU A 211 11.21 -4.89 -13.16
N GLY A 212 10.95 -3.76 -12.52
CA GLY A 212 11.88 -2.63 -12.46
C GLY A 212 11.93 -1.95 -11.10
N LEU A 213 13.00 -1.20 -10.85
CA LEU A 213 13.16 -0.44 -9.60
C LEU A 213 12.08 0.64 -9.51
N ALA A 214 11.23 0.53 -8.48
CA ALA A 214 10.15 1.46 -8.17
C ALA A 214 10.61 2.52 -7.16
N ALA A 215 11.28 2.11 -6.09
CA ALA A 215 11.74 3.01 -5.04
C ALA A 215 12.96 2.46 -4.30
N ARG A 216 13.71 3.35 -3.66
CA ARG A 216 14.80 3.03 -2.74
C ARG A 216 14.70 3.88 -1.49
N VAL A 217 14.81 3.25 -0.32
CA VAL A 217 14.83 3.91 0.98
C VAL A 217 16.14 3.59 1.69
N TYR A 218 16.80 4.61 2.21
CA TYR A 218 18.01 4.49 3.01
C TYR A 218 17.79 5.12 4.39
N GLU A 219 18.24 4.44 5.44
CA GLU A 219 18.23 4.99 6.80
C GLU A 219 19.68 5.17 7.30
N PRO A 220 20.12 6.42 7.51
CA PRO A 220 21.54 6.73 7.68
C PRO A 220 22.13 6.24 9.01
N THR A 221 21.33 6.06 10.07
CA THR A 221 21.81 5.69 11.40
C THR A 221 22.17 4.21 11.48
N THR A 222 21.34 3.35 10.90
CA THR A 222 21.54 1.89 10.86
C THR A 222 22.31 1.45 9.61
N GLY A 223 22.41 2.30 8.59
CA GLY A 223 23.01 1.97 7.30
C GLY A 223 22.15 1.07 6.42
N ARG A 224 20.90 0.80 6.82
CA ARG A 224 20.00 -0.12 6.10
C ARG A 224 19.46 0.51 4.84
N VAL A 225 19.36 -0.31 3.80
CA VAL A 225 18.78 0.03 2.51
C VAL A 225 17.65 -0.95 2.21
N MET A 226 16.56 -0.43 1.67
CA MET A 226 15.49 -1.23 1.07
C MET A 226 15.28 -0.75 -0.36
N GLU A 227 15.23 -1.69 -1.30
CA GLU A 227 14.83 -1.45 -2.68
C GLU A 227 13.52 -2.16 -2.96
N VAL A 228 12.62 -1.49 -3.67
CA VAL A 228 11.34 -2.04 -4.10
C VAL A 228 11.39 -2.18 -5.60
N TYR A 229 11.21 -3.40 -6.08
CA TYR A 229 11.03 -3.70 -7.50
C TYR A 229 9.59 -4.11 -7.74
N SER A 230 9.00 -3.67 -8.85
CA SER A 230 7.61 -3.96 -9.16
C SER A 230 7.37 -4.05 -10.67
N THR A 231 6.36 -4.83 -11.05
CA THR A 231 5.77 -4.88 -12.39
C THR A 231 4.59 -3.91 -12.54
N GLU A 232 4.13 -3.31 -11.45
CA GLU A 232 2.98 -2.41 -11.42
C GLU A 232 3.32 -1.02 -11.99
N PRO A 233 2.34 -0.30 -12.56
CA PRO A 233 2.58 1.00 -13.20
C PRO A 233 2.76 2.17 -12.21
N GLY A 234 2.54 1.94 -10.92
CA GLY A 234 2.55 2.98 -9.90
C GLY A 234 2.94 2.46 -8.52
N ILE A 235 3.31 3.39 -7.64
CA ILE A 235 3.57 3.11 -6.22
C ILE A 235 2.86 4.15 -5.35
N GLN A 236 2.00 3.68 -4.45
CA GLN A 236 1.42 4.51 -3.40
C GLN A 236 2.45 4.70 -2.30
N PHE A 237 2.77 5.95 -1.97
CA PHE A 237 3.57 6.28 -0.80
C PHE A 237 2.73 7.06 0.21
N TYR A 238 2.50 6.41 1.35
CA TYR A 238 1.84 6.98 2.51
C TYR A 238 2.85 7.08 3.65
N SER A 239 3.08 8.30 4.15
CA SER A 239 4.06 8.58 5.19
C SER A 239 3.52 8.43 6.61
N GLY A 240 2.48 7.62 6.87
CA GLY A 240 1.99 7.36 8.23
C GLY A 240 1.26 8.55 8.89
N ASN A 241 0.58 9.38 8.10
CA ASN A 241 0.04 10.69 8.48
C ASN A 241 -1.10 10.65 9.51
N PHE A 242 -1.82 9.52 9.58
CA PHE A 242 -2.97 9.29 10.47
C PHE A 242 -2.66 8.33 11.62
N LEU A 243 -1.41 7.86 11.73
CA LEU A 243 -0.94 7.21 12.95
C LEU A 243 -0.90 8.24 14.08
N ASN A 244 -1.20 7.79 15.29
CA ASN A 244 -1.28 8.67 16.46
C ASN A 244 -1.01 7.87 17.74
N SER A 245 -0.80 8.58 18.85
CA SER A 245 -0.33 8.00 20.10
C SER A 245 -1.25 6.93 20.72
N SER A 246 -2.47 6.74 20.20
CA SER A 246 -3.34 5.64 20.61
C SER A 246 -2.94 4.28 20.01
N VAL A 247 -2.14 4.27 18.94
CA VAL A 247 -1.71 3.04 18.27
C VAL A 247 -0.56 2.42 19.05
N LYS A 248 -0.86 1.35 19.79
CA LYS A 248 0.13 0.51 20.47
C LYS A 248 0.44 -0.67 19.56
N GLY A 249 1.60 -0.63 18.93
CA GLY A 249 2.09 -1.71 18.08
C GLY A 249 2.97 -2.70 18.83
N LYS A 250 3.80 -3.40 18.04
CA LYS A 250 4.73 -4.43 18.53
C LYS A 250 5.54 -3.98 19.73
N ASN A 251 5.68 -4.91 20.68
CA ASN A 251 6.37 -4.73 21.95
C ASN A 251 5.82 -3.55 22.77
N GLY A 252 4.53 -3.24 22.62
CA GLY A 252 3.84 -2.13 23.30
C GLY A 252 4.31 -0.73 22.88
N LYS A 253 5.05 -0.61 21.77
CA LYS A 253 5.55 0.70 21.30
C LYS A 253 4.43 1.54 20.70
N VAL A 254 4.50 2.84 20.95
CA VAL A 254 3.55 3.79 20.40
C VAL A 254 3.96 4.17 18.97
N TYR A 255 3.01 4.15 18.04
CA TYR A 255 3.20 4.61 16.67
C TYR A 255 2.50 5.95 16.44
N ASP A 256 3.25 7.03 16.57
CA ASP A 256 2.82 8.38 16.27
C ASP A 256 2.81 8.69 14.77
N LYS A 257 2.36 9.89 14.43
CA LYS A 257 2.42 10.44 13.07
C LYS A 257 3.82 10.28 12.48
N HIS A 258 3.89 9.70 11.28
CA HIS A 258 5.14 9.40 10.56
C HIS A 258 6.04 8.33 11.22
N SER A 259 5.48 7.43 12.04
CA SER A 259 6.23 6.27 12.58
C SER A 259 6.70 5.29 11.52
#